data_AF-A0A6H9Y4S8-F1
#
_entry.id   AF-A0A6H9Y4S8-F1
#
_cell.length_a   1.000
_cell.length_b   1.000
_cell.length_c   1.000
_cell.angle_alpha   90.00
_cell.angle_beta   90.00
_cell.angle_gamma   90.00
#
_symmetry.space_group_name_H-M   'P 1'
#
loop_
_entity.id
_entity.type
_entity.pdbx_description
1 polymer ?
#
loop_
_entity_poly.entity_id
_entity_poly.type
_entity_poly.pdbx_seq_one_letter_code
_entity_poly.pdbx_strand_id
1 'polypeptide(L)'
;MLLKPGGRRLLHSKLTTSGFKCTLVIQRNTMSYEKAVTGSFSAKATAPSAEAWQSFTRILQRKGRARITVSSVLLQEGDAAGHFKGDFVALEAMSSRGGG
;
A
#
# COMPACT_ATOMS: atom_id res chain seq x y z
N MET A 1 9.96 -17.11 -3.70
CA MET A 1 10.22 -15.68 -3.95
C MET A 1 8.90 -14.93 -3.81
N LEU A 2 8.53 -14.52 -2.59
CA LEU A 2 7.24 -13.86 -2.36
C LEU A 2 7.36 -12.39 -2.78
N LEU A 3 6.78 -12.05 -3.93
CA LEU A 3 6.67 -10.67 -4.43
C LEU A 3 6.07 -9.82 -3.30
N LYS A 4 6.88 -8.93 -2.70
CA LYS A 4 6.41 -7.91 -1.75
C LYS A 4 6.27 -6.62 -2.57
N PRO A 5 5.12 -6.38 -3.21
CA PRO A 5 4.91 -5.18 -4.02
C PRO A 5 5.20 -3.94 -3.16
N GLY A 6 5.96 -3.00 -3.72
CA GLY A 6 6.51 -1.83 -3.01
C GLY A 6 5.46 -0.91 -2.37
N GLY A 7 4.17 -1.11 -2.66
CA GLY A 7 3.06 -0.32 -2.13
C GLY A 7 3.04 -0.21 -0.60
N ARG A 8 3.32 -1.31 0.14
CA ARG A 8 3.34 -1.26 1.61
C ARG A 8 4.45 -0.34 2.15
N ARG A 9 5.63 -0.35 1.52
CA ARG A 9 6.80 0.43 1.96
C ARG A 9 6.58 1.91 1.70
N LEU A 10 5.98 2.24 0.56
CA LEU A 10 5.62 3.62 0.20
C LEU A 10 4.58 4.20 1.17
N LEU A 11 3.51 3.45 1.44
CA LEU A 11 2.47 3.86 2.37
C LEU A 11 3.02 3.99 3.81
N HIS A 12 3.79 3.01 4.27
CA HIS A 12 4.42 3.05 5.59
C HIS A 12 5.32 4.28 5.73
N SER A 13 6.18 4.57 4.74
CA SER A 13 7.04 5.75 4.76
C SER A 13 6.23 7.05 4.85
N LYS A 14 5.21 7.23 4.00
CA LYS A 14 4.36 8.43 4.04
C LYS A 14 3.62 8.59 5.38
N LEU A 15 3.13 7.49 5.96
CA LEU A 15 2.44 7.49 7.25
C LEU A 15 3.38 7.87 8.40
N THR A 16 4.59 7.31 8.43
CA THR A 16 5.61 7.64 9.44
C THR A 16 6.02 9.11 9.37
N THR A 17 6.29 9.64 8.16
CA THR A 17 6.61 11.07 7.98
C THR A 17 5.46 11.99 8.38
N SER A 18 4.22 11.52 8.27
CA SER A 18 3.03 12.27 8.66
C SER A 18 2.67 12.12 10.15
N GLY A 19 3.51 11.44 10.95
CA GLY A 19 3.33 11.29 12.40
C GLY A 19 2.29 10.24 12.83
N PHE A 20 1.75 9.44 11.90
CA PHE A 20 0.75 8.43 12.23
C PHE A 20 1.39 7.16 12.79
N LYS A 21 1.00 6.77 14.01
CA LYS A 21 1.27 5.44 14.56
C LYS A 21 0.13 4.50 14.16
N CYS A 22 0.32 3.75 13.08
CA CYS A 22 -0.70 2.84 12.58
C CYS A 22 -0.10 1.55 12.02
N THR A 23 -0.84 0.47 12.11
CA THR A 23 -0.52 -0.81 11.47
C THR A 23 -1.16 -0.82 10.09
N LEU A 24 -0.33 -1.02 9.06
CA LEU A 24 -0.78 -1.16 7.69
C LEU A 24 -0.90 -2.65 7.33
N VAL A 25 -2.11 -3.09 7.02
CA VAL A 25 -2.40 -4.47 6.59
C VAL A 25 -2.88 -4.50 5.15
N ILE A 26 -2.59 -5.58 4.44
CA ILE A 26 -3.16 -5.84 3.10
C ILE A 26 -4.47 -6.60 3.33
N GLN A 27 -5.59 -6.01 2.94
CA GLN A 27 -6.90 -6.64 3.06
C GLN A 27 -7.19 -7.54 1.86
N ARG A 28 -6.86 -7.07 0.65
CA ARG A 28 -7.06 -7.79 -0.59
C ARG A 28 -5.95 -7.42 -1.57
N ASN A 29 -5.52 -8.37 -2.38
CA ASN A 29 -4.72 -8.10 -3.56
C ASN A 29 -5.25 -8.87 -4.76
N THR A 30 -5.11 -8.26 -5.93
CA THR A 30 -5.27 -8.90 -7.23
C THR A 30 -3.94 -8.78 -7.96
N MET A 31 -3.51 -9.89 -8.56
CA MET A 31 -2.35 -9.93 -9.44
C MET A 31 -2.81 -10.49 -10.80
N SER A 32 -2.56 -9.73 -11.85
CA SER A 32 -2.79 -10.15 -13.23
C SER A 32 -1.45 -10.28 -13.92
N TYR A 33 -1.19 -11.45 -14.51
CA TYR A 33 0.01 -11.69 -15.30
C TYR A 33 -0.37 -11.66 -16.78
N GLU A 34 0.24 -10.73 -17.52
CA GLU A 34 0.00 -10.58 -18.95
C GLU A 34 1.05 -11.35 -19.76
N LYS A 35 2.26 -11.50 -19.20
CA LYS A 35 3.35 -12.28 -19.77
C LYS A 35 3.92 -13.23 -18.72
N ALA A 36 4.45 -14.35 -19.19
CA ALA A 36 5.18 -15.27 -18.33
C ALA A 36 6.45 -14.59 -17.81
N VAL A 37 6.62 -14.59 -16.50
CA VAL A 37 7.79 -14.00 -15.84
C VAL A 37 8.82 -15.10 -15.63
N THR A 38 9.79 -15.17 -16.54
CA THR A 38 10.78 -16.26 -16.61
C THR A 38 12.14 -15.89 -16.02
N GLY A 39 12.33 -14.63 -15.63
CA GLY A 39 13.60 -14.11 -15.12
C GLY A 39 13.44 -12.97 -14.13
N SER A 40 14.50 -12.18 -13.97
CA SER A 40 14.52 -11.01 -13.10
C SER A 40 13.47 -9.99 -13.51
N PHE A 41 12.70 -9.49 -12.55
CA PHE A 41 11.67 -8.48 -12.77
C PHE A 41 11.75 -7.40 -11.68
N SER A 42 11.16 -6.24 -11.95
CA SER A 42 11.00 -5.15 -11.01
C SER A 42 9.52 -4.80 -10.83
N ALA A 43 9.17 -4.14 -9.73
CA ALA A 43 7.80 -3.68 -9.48
C ALA A 43 7.80 -2.19 -9.17
N LYS A 44 7.04 -1.41 -9.95
CA LYS A 44 6.89 0.03 -9.74
C LYS A 44 5.51 0.31 -9.16
N ALA A 45 5.47 0.78 -7.92
CA ALA A 45 4.23 1.19 -7.26
C ALA A 45 3.88 2.63 -7.63
N THR A 46 2.62 2.88 -7.94
CA THR A 46 2.11 4.23 -8.15
C THR A 46 1.65 4.79 -6.82
N ALA A 47 2.18 5.96 -6.45
CA ALA A 47 1.68 6.66 -5.28
C ALA A 47 0.20 7.04 -5.48
N PRO A 48 -0.65 6.94 -4.44
CA PRO A 48 -2.01 7.47 -4.52
C PRO A 48 -2.03 8.95 -4.89
N SER A 49 -3.09 9.41 -5.57
CA SER A 49 -3.29 10.84 -5.84
C SER A 49 -3.35 11.64 -4.54
N ALA A 50 -3.10 12.95 -4.64
CA ALA A 50 -3.17 13.83 -3.48
C ALA A 50 -4.56 13.82 -2.83
N GLU A 51 -5.66 13.79 -3.60
CA GLU A 51 -7.01 13.77 -3.02
C GLU A 51 -7.32 12.42 -2.35
N ALA A 52 -6.91 11.31 -2.96
CA ALA A 52 -7.07 9.98 -2.38
C ALA A 52 -6.29 9.87 -1.07
N TRP A 53 -5.08 10.43 -1.03
CA TRP A 53 -4.27 10.50 0.17
C TRP A 53 -4.92 11.35 1.27
N GLN A 54 -5.37 12.55 0.94
CA GLN A 54 -5.99 13.47 1.89
C GLN A 54 -7.31 12.93 2.45
N SER A 55 -8.12 12.29 1.61
CA SER A 55 -9.36 11.63 2.04
C SER A 55 -9.07 10.45 2.97
N PHE A 56 -8.05 9.66 2.65
CA PHE A 56 -7.61 8.54 3.46
C PHE A 56 -7.13 8.98 4.85
N THR A 57 -6.24 9.98 4.94
CA THR A 57 -5.71 10.45 6.22
C THR A 57 -6.80 11.11 7.07
N ARG A 58 -7.72 11.86 6.46
CA ARG A 58 -8.88 12.45 7.16
C ARG A 58 -9.79 11.38 7.76
N ILE A 59 -10.07 10.29 7.03
CA ILE A 59 -10.86 9.17 7.53
C ILE A 59 -10.10 8.44 8.64
N LEU A 60 -8.79 8.23 8.47
CA LEU A 60 -7.95 7.56 9.46
C LEU A 60 -7.96 8.31 10.79
N GLN A 61 -7.78 9.64 10.75
CA GLN A 61 -7.84 10.51 11.93
C GLN A 61 -9.21 10.47 12.62
N ARG A 62 -10.30 10.42 11.85
CA ARG A 62 -11.66 10.47 12.41
C ARG A 62 -12.12 9.12 12.97
N LYS A 63 -11.72 8.01 12.36
CA LYS A 63 -12.29 6.67 12.63
C LYS A 63 -11.28 5.67 13.19
N GLY A 64 -9.99 6.01 13.26
CA GLY A 64 -8.91 5.08 13.61
C GLY A 64 -8.72 3.95 12.57
N ARG A 65 -9.44 3.96 11.46
CA ARG A 65 -9.35 2.98 10.38
C ARG A 65 -9.68 3.61 9.04
N ALA A 66 -8.82 3.41 8.06
CA ALA A 66 -9.06 3.84 6.68
C ALA A 66 -8.49 2.84 5.67
N ARG A 67 -9.07 2.83 4.46
CA ARG A 67 -8.64 1.98 3.35
C ARG A 67 -8.10 2.85 2.22
N ILE A 68 -7.04 2.40 1.57
CA ILE A 68 -6.48 2.99 0.37
C ILE A 68 -6.04 1.90 -0.60
N THR A 69 -6.33 2.09 -1.88
CA THR A 69 -5.91 1.17 -2.94
C THR A 69 -4.61 1.67 -3.56
N VAL A 70 -3.64 0.77 -3.75
CA VAL A 70 -2.38 1.05 -4.45
C VAL A 70 -2.22 0.07 -5.59
N SER A 71 -1.93 0.61 -6.78
CA SER A 71 -1.59 -0.17 -7.96
C SER A 71 -0.08 -0.21 -8.15
N SER A 72 0.43 -1.28 -8.74
CA SER A 72 1.83 -1.41 -9.15
C SER A 72 1.90 -2.17 -10.47
N VAL A 73 2.88 -1.83 -11.29
CA VAL A 73 3.17 -2.54 -12.54
C VAL A 73 4.40 -3.41 -12.33
N LEU A 74 4.32 -4.66 -12.75
CA LEU A 74 5.44 -5.58 -12.84
C LEU A 74 6.13 -5.36 -14.18
N LEU A 75 7.42 -5.06 -14.15
CA LEU A 75 8.23 -4.78 -15.32
C LEU A 75 9.30 -5.86 -15.48
N GLN A 76 9.36 -6.52 -16.63
CA GLN A 76 10.44 -7.41 -17.03
C GLN A 76 11.10 -6.82 -18.27
N GLU A 77 12.41 -6.56 -18.20
CA GLU A 77 13.18 -5.98 -19.33
C GLU A 77 12.60 -4.65 -19.88
N GLY A 78 11.85 -3.91 -19.05
CA GLY A 78 11.20 -2.65 -19.43
C GLY A 78 9.73 -2.79 -19.86
N ASP A 79 9.28 -4.02 -20.13
CA ASP A 79 7.90 -4.32 -20.54
C ASP A 79 7.01 -4.64 -19.35
N ALA A 80 5.74 -4.21 -19.43
CA ALA A 80 4.72 -4.64 -18.49
C ALA A 80 4.51 -6.17 -18.63
N ALA A 81 4.84 -6.90 -17.57
CA ALA A 81 4.62 -8.34 -17.45
C ALA A 81 3.37 -8.66 -16.63
N GLY A 82 2.86 -7.69 -15.88
CA GLY A 82 1.65 -7.85 -15.10
C GLY A 82 1.31 -6.64 -14.24
N HIS A 83 0.13 -6.69 -13.64
CA HIS A 83 -0.42 -5.64 -12.81
C HIS A 83 -0.76 -6.17 -11.42
N PHE A 84 -0.37 -5.42 -10.41
CA PHE A 84 -0.74 -5.63 -9.04
C PHE A 84 -1.69 -4.53 -8.59
N LYS A 85 -2.78 -4.89 -7.93
CA LYS A 85 -3.68 -3.97 -7.23
C LYS A 85 -3.88 -4.48 -5.81
N GLY A 86 -3.50 -3.66 -4.82
CA GLY A 86 -3.64 -3.99 -3.40
C GLY A 86 -4.54 -3.01 -2.67
N ASP A 87 -5.49 -3.51 -1.90
CA ASP A 87 -6.26 -2.74 -0.94
C ASP A 87 -5.58 -2.83 0.43
N PHE A 88 -5.09 -1.68 0.89
CA PHE A 88 -4.40 -1.54 2.16
C PHE A 88 -5.34 -0.89 3.16
N VAL A 89 -5.33 -1.40 4.40
CA VAL A 89 -6.06 -0.80 5.52
C VAL A 89 -5.05 -0.34 6.55
N ALA A 90 -5.09 0.94 6.88
CA ALA A 90 -4.41 1.46 8.06
C ALA A 90 -5.35 1.36 9.25
N LEU A 91 -4.84 0.77 10.32
CA LEU A 91 -5.46 0.72 11.63
C LEU A 91 -4.60 1.57 12.55
N GLU A 92 -5.15 2.65 13.08
CA GLU A 92 -4.48 3.41 14.13
C GLU A 92 -4.12 2.42 15.23
N ALA A 93 -2.84 2.40 15.59
CA ALA A 93 -2.45 1.63 16.76
C ALA A 93 -3.19 2.29 17.90
N MET A 94 -4.03 1.54 18.64
CA MET A 94 -4.46 2.02 19.94
C MET A 94 -3.18 2.34 20.70
N SER A 95 -2.83 3.63 20.78
CA SER A 95 -2.05 4.12 21.89
C SER A 95 -2.87 3.66 23.08
N SER A 96 -2.30 2.78 23.89
CA SER A 96 -2.83 2.39 25.18
C SER A 96 -3.11 3.67 25.96
N ARG A 97 -4.31 4.21 25.81
CA ARG A 97 -4.77 5.40 26.48
C ARG A 97 -5.61 4.88 27.63
N GLY A 98 -4.93 4.69 28.77
CA GLY A 98 -5.58 4.69 30.07
C GLY A 98 -5.50 3.40 30.87
N GLY A 99 -4.99 3.57 32.09
CA GLY A 99 -5.01 2.66 33.22
C GLY A 99 -3.70 2.84 33.96
N GLY A 100 -3.51 3.83 34.82
CA GLY A 100 -4.42 4.47 35.77
C GLY A 100 -3.59 4.62 37.03
#